data_AF-A0A5E4M2I0-F1
#
_entry.id   AF-A0A5E4M2I0-F1
#
_cell.length_a   1.000
_cell.length_b   1.000
_cell.length_c   1.000
_cell.angle_alpha   90.00
_cell.angle_beta   90.00
_cell.angle_gamma   90.00
#
_symmetry.space_group_name_H-M   'P 1'
#
loop_
_entity.id
_entity.type
_entity.pdbx_description
1 polymer ?
#
loop_
_entity_poly.entity_id
_entity_poly.type
_entity_poly.pdbx_seq_one_letter_code
_entity_poly.pdbx_strand_id
1 'polypeptide(L)'
;MDILEEDYVSSEFALLLSNSFTISGLEQLFSIAFVFTVETGFIPTSLAENFDSINSNIQLAKMINNSPSLNSFWHQNNNIFTSQLVMSNQLCHLIGVPNGDSLIITLCYSNISKCILFENDPYFNKNSVNFSGMSLKYKNVVSVPVKCAILDIVIGLYPNLCGLPEELILHIMLKLETTNLYALMRCCKKLYLLAINNQFLWKNIVIKKCCPLTVAKFIEGNEPVNWRENYLELKKHAYLVKRTPIHRE
;
A
#
# COMPACT_ATOMS: atom_id res chain seq x y z
N MET A 1 9.15 -25.97 7.21
CA MET A 1 8.49 -25.36 8.39
C MET A 1 8.31 -23.88 8.04
N ASP A 2 7.60 -23.53 6.98
CA ASP A 2 6.22 -23.89 6.58
C ASP A 2 5.23 -23.75 7.73
N ILE A 3 4.19 -22.97 7.46
CA ILE A 3 3.13 -22.46 8.36
C ILE A 3 3.50 -21.12 9.03
N LEU A 4 3.64 -20.08 8.20
CA LEU A 4 3.05 -18.77 8.46
C LEU A 4 2.44 -18.31 7.13
N GLU A 5 1.35 -18.99 6.75
CA GLU A 5 0.43 -18.50 5.74
C GLU A 5 -0.01 -17.09 6.10
N GLU A 6 -0.06 -16.27 5.05
CA GLU A 6 -0.44 -14.88 4.99
C GLU A 6 -1.88 -14.69 5.48
N ASP A 7 -2.07 -14.64 6.79
CA ASP A 7 -3.36 -14.27 7.36
C ASP A 7 -3.65 -12.78 7.10
N TYR A 8 -4.84 -12.56 6.53
CA TYR A 8 -5.62 -11.31 6.57
C TYR A 8 -5.36 -10.23 5.51
N VAL A 9 -5.67 -10.54 4.24
CA VAL A 9 -6.23 -9.53 3.31
C VAL A 9 -7.72 -9.83 3.10
N SER A 10 -8.56 -9.20 3.94
CA SER A 10 -10.03 -9.12 3.95
C SER A 10 -10.82 -10.19 3.17
N SER A 11 -11.49 -11.07 3.93
CA SER A 11 -12.35 -12.17 3.43
C SER A 11 -13.29 -11.81 2.28
N GLU A 12 -13.77 -10.57 2.20
CA GLU A 12 -14.72 -10.13 1.18
C GLU A 12 -14.11 -10.01 -0.22
N PHE A 13 -12.87 -9.52 -0.33
CA PHE A 13 -12.17 -9.46 -1.61
C PHE A 13 -11.69 -10.83 -2.06
N ALA A 14 -11.34 -11.71 -1.11
CA ALA A 14 -11.08 -13.12 -1.41
C ALA A 14 -12.33 -13.81 -1.98
N LEU A 15 -13.52 -13.53 -1.43
CA LEU A 15 -14.80 -14.02 -1.95
C LEU A 15 -15.08 -13.48 -3.36
N LEU A 16 -14.89 -12.18 -3.60
CA LEU A 16 -15.04 -11.60 -4.94
C LEU A 16 -14.11 -12.25 -5.96
N LEU A 17 -12.85 -12.46 -5.58
CA LEU A 17 -11.87 -13.13 -6.42
C LEU A 17 -12.29 -14.58 -6.67
N SER A 18 -12.82 -15.29 -5.67
CA SER A 18 -13.34 -16.65 -5.88
C SER A 18 -14.54 -16.70 -6.84
N ASN A 19 -15.42 -15.70 -6.78
CA ASN A 19 -16.55 -15.59 -7.71
C ASN A 19 -16.06 -15.35 -9.15
N SER A 20 -14.95 -14.61 -9.32
CA SER A 20 -14.33 -14.44 -10.64
C SER A 20 -13.88 -15.77 -11.25
N PHE A 21 -13.51 -16.76 -10.45
CA PHE A 21 -13.09 -18.08 -10.95
C PHE A 21 -14.24 -18.96 -11.43
N THR A 22 -15.48 -18.64 -11.09
CA THR A 22 -16.66 -19.33 -11.64
C THR A 22 -16.91 -18.98 -13.11
N ILE A 23 -16.25 -17.93 -13.61
CA ILE A 23 -16.32 -17.43 -14.97
C ILE A 23 -15.16 -18.02 -15.79
N SER A 24 -15.37 -18.26 -17.08
CA SER A 24 -14.37 -18.88 -17.96
C SER A 24 -13.86 -17.93 -19.04
N GLY A 25 -12.66 -18.22 -19.55
CA GLY A 25 -12.06 -17.50 -20.68
C GLY A 25 -11.67 -16.06 -20.36
N LEU A 26 -11.76 -15.18 -21.35
CA LEU A 26 -11.36 -13.77 -21.23
C LEU A 26 -12.20 -12.99 -20.20
N GLU A 27 -13.45 -13.41 -19.98
CA GLU A 27 -14.32 -12.78 -19.00
C GLU A 27 -13.81 -13.02 -17.56
N GLN A 28 -13.16 -14.17 -17.30
CA GLN A 28 -12.47 -14.42 -16.04
C GLN A 28 -11.35 -13.40 -15.80
N LEU A 29 -10.51 -13.16 -16.81
CA LEU A 29 -9.41 -12.19 -16.72
C LEU A 29 -9.92 -10.77 -16.47
N PHE A 30 -11.01 -10.39 -17.15
CA PHE A 30 -11.64 -9.10 -16.94
C PHE A 30 -12.23 -8.99 -15.53
N SER A 31 -12.87 -10.05 -15.03
CA SER A 31 -13.43 -10.12 -13.68
C SER A 31 -12.35 -9.95 -12.61
N ILE A 32 -11.19 -10.60 -12.78
CA ILE A 32 -10.06 -10.46 -11.86
C ILE A 32 -9.53 -9.02 -11.87
N ALA A 33 -9.36 -8.43 -13.06
CA ALA A 33 -8.95 -7.03 -13.18
C ALA A 33 -9.94 -6.06 -12.52
N PHE A 34 -11.24 -6.31 -12.70
CA PHE A 34 -12.30 -5.54 -12.05
C PHE A 34 -12.17 -5.60 -10.52
N VAL A 35 -11.99 -6.80 -9.95
CA VAL A 35 -11.78 -6.97 -8.50
C VAL A 35 -10.56 -6.19 -8.02
N PHE A 36 -9.42 -6.27 -8.71
CA PHE A 36 -8.22 -5.50 -8.33
C PHE A 36 -8.43 -3.99 -8.43
N THR A 37 -9.22 -3.53 -9.40
CA THR A 37 -9.55 -2.11 -9.56
C THR A 37 -10.40 -1.63 -8.39
N VAL A 38 -11.45 -2.37 -8.04
CA VAL A 38 -12.32 -2.09 -6.89
C VAL A 38 -11.53 -2.08 -5.58
N GLU A 39 -10.64 -3.04 -5.39
CA GLU A 39 -9.78 -3.13 -4.20
C GLU A 39 -8.93 -1.87 -4.00
N THR A 40 -8.54 -1.19 -5.09
CA THR A 40 -7.80 0.07 -5.03
C THR A 40 -8.63 1.32 -4.75
N GLY A 41 -9.96 1.19 -4.61
CA GLY A 41 -10.88 2.25 -4.20
C GLY A 41 -11.75 2.81 -5.31
N PHE A 42 -11.76 2.20 -6.50
CA PHE A 42 -12.68 2.58 -7.58
C PHE A 42 -14.05 1.94 -7.34
N ILE A 43 -15.12 2.72 -7.48
CA ILE A 43 -16.48 2.31 -7.15
C ILE A 43 -17.27 2.14 -8.46
N PRO A 44 -17.94 1.00 -8.71
CA PRO A 44 -18.84 0.87 -9.86
C PRO A 44 -19.90 1.98 -9.85
N THR A 45 -20.16 2.60 -11.02
CA THR A 45 -21.11 3.73 -11.11
C THR A 45 -22.50 3.37 -10.58
N SER A 46 -22.94 2.13 -10.77
CA SER A 46 -24.22 1.61 -10.24
C SER A 46 -24.30 1.57 -8.71
N LEU A 47 -23.16 1.62 -8.01
CA LEU A 47 -23.09 1.63 -6.54
C LEU A 47 -22.67 2.99 -5.97
N ALA A 48 -22.25 3.94 -6.81
CA ALA A 48 -21.67 5.21 -6.38
C ALA A 48 -22.64 6.07 -5.54
N GLU A 49 -23.94 6.05 -5.84
CA GLU A 49 -24.96 6.78 -5.06
C GLU A 49 -25.13 6.22 -3.64
N ASN A 50 -24.79 4.94 -3.45
CA ASN A 50 -24.93 4.22 -2.18
C ASN A 50 -23.60 4.11 -1.42
N PHE A 51 -22.55 4.78 -1.89
CA PHE A 51 -21.19 4.69 -1.33
C PHE A 51 -20.63 6.10 -1.07
N ASP A 52 -20.56 6.46 0.21
CA ASP A 52 -20.03 7.74 0.69
C ASP A 52 -18.56 7.60 1.17
N SER A 53 -17.90 8.74 1.34
CA SER A 53 -16.52 8.92 1.81
C SER A 53 -16.16 8.23 3.13
N ILE A 54 -17.17 7.85 3.94
CA ILE A 54 -17.00 7.15 5.22
C ILE A 54 -16.97 5.62 5.02
N ASN A 55 -17.46 5.12 3.89
CA ASN A 55 -17.53 3.71 3.61
C ASN A 55 -16.15 3.15 3.25
N SER A 56 -15.82 1.98 3.81
CA SER A 56 -14.56 1.30 3.53
C SER A 56 -14.63 0.50 2.22
N ASN A 57 -13.49 0.24 1.58
CA ASN A 57 -13.41 -0.67 0.43
C ASN A 57 -13.94 -2.08 0.75
N ILE A 58 -13.91 -2.50 2.02
CA ILE A 58 -14.50 -3.78 2.47
C ILE A 58 -16.03 -3.73 2.35
N GLN A 59 -16.65 -2.60 2.69
CA GLN A 59 -18.09 -2.42 2.51
C GLN A 59 -18.47 -2.40 1.03
N LEU A 60 -17.63 -1.81 0.17
CA LEU A 60 -17.80 -1.89 -1.28
C LEU A 60 -17.79 -3.34 -1.76
N ALA A 61 -16.83 -4.14 -1.29
CA ALA A 61 -16.76 -5.56 -1.62
C ALA A 61 -18.02 -6.32 -1.20
N LYS A 62 -18.57 -6.03 -0.01
CA LYS A 62 -19.85 -6.61 0.46
C LYS A 62 -21.03 -6.25 -0.45
N MET A 63 -21.13 -4.99 -0.88
CA MET A 63 -22.21 -4.55 -1.77
C MET A 63 -22.15 -5.27 -3.12
N ILE A 64 -20.94 -5.49 -3.64
CA ILE A 64 -20.71 -6.26 -4.87
C ILE A 64 -21.05 -7.75 -4.66
N ASN A 65 -20.62 -8.35 -3.55
CA ASN A 65 -20.95 -9.75 -3.20
C ASN A 65 -22.46 -9.99 -3.02
N ASN A 66 -23.20 -8.98 -2.54
CA ASN A 66 -24.66 -9.05 -2.38
C ASN A 66 -25.44 -8.83 -3.68
N SER A 67 -24.75 -8.47 -4.77
CA SER A 67 -25.38 -8.28 -6.07
C SER A 67 -25.60 -9.63 -6.77
N PRO A 68 -26.64 -9.76 -7.60
CA PRO A 68 -27.05 -11.06 -8.15
C PRO A 68 -25.99 -11.73 -9.03
N SER A 69 -25.11 -10.95 -9.67
CA SER A 69 -23.94 -11.47 -10.38
C SER A 69 -22.83 -10.43 -10.46
N LEU A 70 -21.58 -10.89 -10.43
CA LEU A 70 -20.40 -10.03 -10.62
C LEU A 70 -20.45 -9.35 -12.01
N ASN A 71 -20.94 -10.07 -13.02
CA ASN A 71 -20.97 -9.61 -14.40
C ASN A 71 -21.96 -8.46 -14.64
N SER A 72 -22.84 -8.16 -13.67
CA SER A 72 -23.72 -6.99 -13.74
C SER A 72 -22.99 -5.64 -13.71
N PHE A 73 -21.71 -5.62 -13.32
CA PHE A 73 -20.89 -4.40 -13.23
C PHE A 73 -20.12 -4.06 -14.52
N TRP A 74 -20.26 -4.85 -15.57
CA TRP A 74 -19.67 -4.58 -16.87
C TRP A 74 -20.56 -5.10 -18.00
N HIS A 75 -20.19 -4.75 -19.22
CA HIS A 75 -20.82 -5.29 -20.41
C HIS A 75 -19.77 -5.64 -21.44
N GLN A 76 -20.11 -6.59 -22.30
CA GLN A 76 -19.30 -7.01 -23.43
C GLN A 76 -19.97 -6.56 -24.73
N ASN A 77 -19.23 -5.88 -25.59
CA ASN A 77 -19.66 -5.50 -26.93
C ASN A 77 -18.52 -5.76 -27.92
N ASN A 78 -18.78 -6.51 -28.99
CA ASN A 78 -17.77 -6.90 -29.98
C ASN A 78 -16.50 -7.51 -29.34
N ASN A 79 -16.67 -8.36 -28.33
CA ASN A 79 -15.61 -8.95 -27.51
C ASN A 79 -14.77 -7.96 -26.68
N ILE A 80 -15.12 -6.68 -26.65
CA ILE A 80 -14.52 -5.69 -25.76
C ILE A 80 -15.35 -5.64 -24.47
N PHE A 81 -14.68 -5.82 -23.34
CA PHE A 81 -15.28 -5.72 -22.01
C PHE A 81 -15.14 -4.29 -21.50
N THR A 82 -16.19 -3.72 -20.94
CA THR A 82 -16.13 -2.36 -20.38
C THR A 82 -16.93 -2.23 -19.08
N SER A 83 -16.33 -1.54 -18.11
CA SER A 83 -16.95 -1.16 -16.85
C SER A 83 -16.75 0.32 -16.58
N GLN A 84 -17.78 0.98 -16.04
CA GLN A 84 -17.71 2.37 -15.62
C GLN A 84 -17.56 2.44 -14.10
N LEU A 85 -16.58 3.22 -13.66
CA LEU A 85 -16.17 3.34 -12.27
C LEU A 85 -16.06 4.81 -11.88
N VAL A 86 -16.16 5.11 -10.59
CA VAL A 86 -16.00 6.44 -10.01
C VAL A 86 -14.90 6.39 -8.96
N MET A 87 -14.03 7.39 -8.96
CA MET A 87 -13.05 7.62 -7.92
C MET A 87 -12.99 9.11 -7.63
N SER A 88 -13.23 9.52 -6.38
CA SER A 88 -13.25 10.94 -5.98
C SER A 88 -14.09 11.83 -6.90
N ASN A 89 -15.31 11.38 -7.20
CA ASN A 89 -16.27 12.03 -8.11
C ASN A 89 -15.79 12.17 -9.56
N GLN A 90 -14.77 11.42 -9.96
CA GLN A 90 -14.28 11.36 -11.34
C GLN A 90 -14.65 10.05 -12.02
N LEU A 91 -15.25 10.14 -13.20
CA LEU A 91 -15.61 9.00 -14.03
C LEU A 91 -14.36 8.36 -14.65
N CYS A 92 -14.24 7.04 -14.51
CA CYS A 92 -13.17 6.22 -15.02
C CYS A 92 -13.76 5.05 -15.84
N HIS A 93 -12.99 4.53 -16.78
CA HIS A 93 -13.39 3.36 -17.56
C HIS A 93 -12.33 2.27 -17.46
N LEU A 94 -12.77 1.07 -17.08
CA LEU A 94 -11.99 -0.16 -17.18
C LEU A 94 -12.39 -0.86 -18.49
N ILE A 95 -11.41 -1.15 -19.34
CA ILE A 95 -11.61 -1.68 -20.69
C ILE A 95 -10.73 -2.91 -20.87
N GLY A 96 -11.31 -4.02 -21.33
CA GLY A 96 -10.61 -5.25 -21.69
C GLY A 96 -10.70 -5.48 -23.19
N VAL A 97 -9.56 -5.47 -23.89
CA VAL A 97 -9.49 -5.73 -25.34
C VAL A 97 -8.80 -7.08 -25.58
N PRO A 98 -9.45 -8.04 -26.25
CA PRO A 98 -8.85 -9.34 -26.57
C PRO A 98 -7.59 -9.20 -27.42
N ASN A 99 -6.60 -10.04 -27.12
CA ASN A 99 -5.41 -10.23 -27.92
C ASN A 99 -5.08 -11.73 -27.98
N GLY A 100 -5.75 -12.44 -28.89
CA GLY A 100 -5.74 -13.91 -28.91
C GLY A 100 -6.37 -14.48 -27.63
N ASP A 101 -5.64 -15.36 -26.94
CA ASP A 101 -6.07 -15.93 -25.65
C ASP A 101 -5.74 -15.02 -24.46
N SER A 102 -5.21 -13.82 -24.70
CA SER A 102 -4.88 -12.85 -23.65
C SER A 102 -5.84 -11.66 -23.68
N LEU A 103 -5.84 -10.87 -22.61
CA LEU A 103 -6.67 -9.68 -22.48
C LEU A 103 -5.81 -8.46 -22.13
N ILE A 104 -5.86 -7.42 -22.96
CA ILE A 104 -5.25 -6.12 -22.65
C ILE A 104 -6.24 -5.37 -21.76
N ILE A 105 -5.89 -5.22 -20.50
CA ILE A 105 -6.67 -4.45 -19.53
C ILE A 105 -6.16 -3.02 -19.53
N THR A 106 -7.05 -2.05 -19.72
CA THR A 106 -6.77 -0.63 -19.68
C THR A 106 -7.68 0.04 -18.66
N LEU A 107 -7.13 0.83 -17.76
CA LEU A 107 -7.89 1.76 -16.92
C LEU A 107 -7.61 3.18 -17.40
N CYS A 108 -8.66 3.93 -17.67
CA CYS A 108 -8.53 5.32 -18.12
C CYS A 108 -9.40 6.28 -17.31
N TYR A 109 -8.88 7.50 -17.19
CA TYR A 109 -9.53 8.67 -16.62
C TYR A 109 -9.09 9.88 -17.45
N SER A 110 -10.03 10.61 -18.04
CA SER A 110 -9.71 11.76 -18.91
C SER A 110 -8.67 11.37 -19.97
N ASN A 111 -7.58 12.13 -20.10
CA ASN A 111 -6.48 11.87 -21.04
C ASN A 111 -5.42 10.88 -20.50
N ILE A 112 -5.66 10.26 -19.34
CA ILE A 112 -4.70 9.38 -18.68
C ILE A 112 -5.18 7.95 -18.82
N SER A 113 -4.32 7.11 -19.39
CA SER A 113 -4.59 5.69 -19.54
C SER A 113 -3.36 4.87 -19.16
N LYS A 114 -3.60 3.74 -18.50
CA LYS A 114 -2.59 2.75 -18.18
C LYS A 114 -3.13 1.38 -18.54
N CYS A 115 -2.26 0.53 -19.06
CA CYS A 115 -2.64 -0.80 -19.49
C CYS A 115 -1.65 -1.88 -19.08
N ILE A 116 -2.14 -3.11 -19.07
CA ILE A 116 -1.37 -4.32 -18.80
C ILE A 116 -1.98 -5.50 -19.55
N LEU A 117 -1.15 -6.44 -19.99
CA LEU A 117 -1.59 -7.70 -20.59
C LEU A 117 -1.80 -8.74 -19.49
N PHE A 118 -2.99 -9.34 -19.46
CA PHE A 118 -3.28 -10.56 -18.70
C PHE A 118 -3.29 -11.73 -19.67
N GLU A 119 -2.41 -12.70 -19.44
CA GLU A 119 -2.37 -13.94 -20.21
C GLU A 119 -3.32 -14.94 -19.55
N ASN A 120 -4.06 -15.71 -20.35
CA ASN A 120 -4.90 -16.78 -19.84
C ASN A 120 -4.02 -17.97 -19.45
N ASP A 121 -3.87 -18.18 -18.14
CA ASP A 121 -3.14 -19.32 -17.61
C ASP A 121 -4.13 -20.48 -17.34
N PRO A 122 -3.97 -21.65 -17.98
CA PRO A 122 -4.82 -22.82 -17.72
C PRO A 122 -4.76 -23.30 -16.26
N TYR A 123 -3.79 -22.86 -15.46
CA TYR A 123 -3.68 -23.18 -14.04
C TYR A 123 -4.46 -22.25 -13.11
N PHE A 124 -5.09 -21.18 -13.61
CA PHE A 124 -5.90 -20.26 -12.78
C PHE A 124 -7.00 -20.98 -11.98
N ASN A 125 -7.48 -22.12 -12.46
CA ASN A 125 -8.55 -22.89 -11.83
C ASN A 125 -8.09 -23.97 -10.83
N LYS A 126 -6.79 -24.26 -10.72
CA LYS A 126 -6.35 -25.54 -10.13
C LYS A 126 -5.52 -25.50 -8.87
N ASN A 127 -4.95 -24.37 -8.45
CA ASN A 127 -4.30 -24.21 -7.14
C ASN A 127 -4.05 -22.70 -6.92
N SER A 128 -3.66 -22.32 -5.69
CA SER A 128 -3.29 -20.99 -5.20
C SER A 128 -2.16 -20.30 -5.99
N VAL A 129 -2.31 -20.11 -7.29
CA VAL A 129 -1.35 -19.44 -8.17
C VAL A 129 -1.33 -17.98 -7.80
N ASN A 130 -0.33 -17.57 -7.04
CA ASN A 130 0.33 -16.26 -6.92
C ASN A 130 -0.42 -15.00 -7.46
N PHE A 131 -1.73 -14.88 -7.20
CA PHE A 131 -2.54 -13.73 -7.58
C PHE A 131 -2.07 -12.47 -6.87
N SER A 132 -1.37 -12.62 -5.74
CA SER A 132 -0.64 -11.55 -5.07
C SER A 132 0.35 -10.87 -6.04
N GLY A 133 1.10 -11.64 -6.84
CA GLY A 133 2.01 -11.12 -7.86
C GLY A 133 1.29 -10.40 -9.01
N MET A 134 0.21 -11.00 -9.53
CA MET A 134 -0.58 -10.38 -10.59
C MET A 134 -1.31 -9.11 -10.10
N SER A 135 -1.90 -9.17 -8.91
CA SER A 135 -2.55 -8.06 -8.23
C SER A 135 -1.56 -6.92 -7.99
N LEU A 136 -0.39 -7.21 -7.42
CA LEU A 136 0.65 -6.22 -7.18
C LEU A 136 1.13 -5.58 -8.48
N LYS A 137 1.37 -6.37 -9.53
CA LYS A 137 1.77 -5.88 -10.85
C LYS A 137 0.68 -4.99 -11.47
N TYR A 138 -0.57 -5.44 -11.46
CA TYR A 138 -1.72 -4.69 -11.95
C TYR A 138 -1.86 -3.35 -11.21
N LYS A 139 -1.86 -3.39 -9.88
CA LYS A 139 -2.03 -2.20 -9.04
C LYS A 139 -0.91 -1.19 -9.28
N ASN A 140 0.34 -1.64 -9.32
CA ASN A 140 1.50 -0.76 -9.50
C ASN A 140 1.57 -0.14 -10.91
N VAL A 141 1.15 -0.87 -11.94
CA VAL A 141 1.25 -0.42 -13.35
C VAL A 141 0.02 0.35 -13.79
N VAL A 142 -1.16 -0.03 -13.31
CA VAL A 142 -2.46 0.44 -13.82
C VAL A 142 -3.22 1.25 -12.80
N SER A 143 -3.76 0.62 -11.74
CA SER A 143 -4.77 1.28 -10.92
C SER A 143 -4.22 2.33 -9.96
N VAL A 144 -3.04 2.12 -9.36
CA VAL A 144 -2.40 3.13 -8.49
C VAL A 144 -1.98 4.37 -9.28
N PRO A 145 -1.31 4.28 -10.45
CA PRO A 145 -0.98 5.47 -11.23
C PRO A 145 -2.21 6.28 -11.67
N VAL A 146 -3.30 5.62 -12.08
CA VAL A 146 -4.54 6.33 -12.44
C VAL A 146 -5.18 6.96 -11.20
N LYS A 147 -5.23 6.25 -10.07
CA LYS A 147 -5.70 6.78 -8.79
C LYS A 147 -4.90 8.02 -8.35
N CYS A 148 -3.57 7.97 -8.44
CA CYS A 148 -2.70 9.10 -8.14
C CYS A 148 -3.06 10.30 -9.02
N ALA A 149 -3.20 10.09 -10.33
CA ALA A 149 -3.55 11.16 -11.24
C ALA A 149 -4.92 11.82 -10.93
N ILE A 150 -5.92 11.02 -10.57
CA ILE A 150 -7.24 11.53 -10.15
C ILE A 150 -7.12 12.37 -8.89
N LEU A 151 -6.45 11.84 -7.88
CA LEU A 151 -6.31 12.49 -6.58
C LEU A 151 -5.42 13.75 -6.63
N ASP A 152 -4.43 13.78 -7.51
CA ASP A 152 -3.61 14.98 -7.77
C ASP A 152 -4.47 16.13 -8.33
N ILE A 153 -5.47 15.81 -9.16
CA ILE A 153 -6.38 16.80 -9.76
C ILE A 153 -7.46 17.23 -8.76
N VAL A 154 -8.04 16.30 -8.00
CA VAL A 154 -9.20 16.55 -7.14
C VAL A 154 -8.82 17.14 -5.77
N ILE A 155 -7.77 16.62 -5.14
CA ILE A 155 -7.40 16.97 -3.76
C ILE A 155 -6.15 17.85 -3.72
N GLY A 156 -5.34 17.87 -4.79
CA GLY A 156 -4.08 18.62 -4.87
C GLY A 156 -2.95 18.07 -4.00
N LEU A 157 -3.23 17.13 -3.07
CA LEU A 157 -2.27 16.43 -2.20
C LEU A 157 -2.74 15.00 -1.90
N TYR A 158 -2.08 14.00 -2.48
CA TYR A 158 -2.27 12.55 -2.26
C TYR A 158 -1.89 12.10 -0.82
N PRO A 159 -2.43 10.99 -0.25
CA PRO A 159 -2.06 10.49 1.08
C PRO A 159 -0.57 10.16 1.15
N ASN A 160 0.14 11.10 1.73
CA ASN A 160 1.52 10.96 2.11
C ASN A 160 1.57 10.72 3.62
N LEU A 161 2.66 10.13 4.11
CA LEU A 161 2.88 10.00 5.55
C LEU A 161 2.71 11.35 6.27
N CYS A 162 3.04 12.45 5.59
CA CYS A 162 2.94 13.81 6.12
C CYS A 162 1.46 14.30 6.30
N GLY A 163 0.45 13.55 5.84
CA GLY A 163 -0.99 13.78 6.06
C GLY A 163 -1.57 13.10 7.30
N LEU A 164 -0.78 12.28 8.01
CA LEU A 164 -1.17 11.69 9.28
C LEU A 164 -0.97 12.67 10.46
N PRO A 165 -1.69 12.46 11.59
CA PRO A 165 -1.35 13.07 12.87
C PRO A 165 0.10 12.81 13.26
N GLU A 166 0.75 13.82 13.84
CA GLU A 166 2.19 13.79 14.13
C GLU A 166 2.57 12.65 15.07
N GLU A 167 1.72 12.32 16.04
CA GLU A 167 1.90 11.24 17.00
C GLU A 167 2.01 9.87 16.30
N LEU A 168 1.19 9.64 15.27
CA LEU A 168 1.20 8.39 14.50
C LEU A 168 2.42 8.30 13.61
N ILE A 169 2.83 9.41 13.02
CA ILE A 169 4.08 9.49 12.24
C ILE A 169 5.27 9.17 13.14
N LEU A 170 5.29 9.72 14.36
CA LEU A 170 6.33 9.45 15.34
C LEU A 170 6.33 7.99 15.79
N HIS A 171 5.16 7.38 15.96
CA HIS A 171 5.07 5.94 16.26
C HIS A 171 5.67 5.09 15.14
N ILE A 172 5.39 5.42 13.87
CA ILE A 172 5.98 4.76 12.71
C ILE A 172 7.50 4.95 12.71
N MET A 173 7.98 6.17 12.94
CA MET A 173 9.41 6.50 13.04
C MET A 173 10.14 5.69 14.13
N LEU A 174 9.50 5.44 15.27
CA LEU A 174 10.06 4.62 16.37
C LEU A 174 10.25 3.15 16.00
N LYS A 175 9.48 2.64 15.05
CA LYS A 175 9.57 1.24 14.58
C LYS A 175 10.65 1.06 13.53
N LEU A 176 11.17 2.13 12.95
CA LEU A 176 12.19 2.06 11.91
C LEU A 176 13.60 1.79 12.47
N GLU A 177 14.38 1.04 11.69
CA GLU A 177 15.83 1.01 11.85
C GLU A 177 16.42 2.40 11.69
N THR A 178 17.59 2.67 12.28
CA THR A 178 18.12 4.04 12.30
C THR A 178 18.45 4.52 10.89
N THR A 179 18.95 3.61 10.06
CA THR A 179 19.19 3.82 8.61
C THR A 179 17.90 4.22 7.89
N ASN A 180 16.81 3.46 8.08
CA ASN A 180 15.51 3.72 7.48
C ASN A 180 14.82 4.97 8.04
N LEU A 181 15.03 5.29 9.32
CA LEU A 181 14.57 6.54 9.92
C LEU A 181 15.27 7.74 9.29
N TYR A 182 16.60 7.71 9.14
CA TYR A 182 17.32 8.76 8.43
C TYR A 182 16.89 8.85 6.96
N ALA A 183 16.57 7.74 6.31
CA ALA A 183 16.00 7.74 4.96
C ALA A 183 14.62 8.42 4.94
N LEU A 184 13.75 8.09 5.89
CA LEU A 184 12.41 8.69 6.02
C LEU A 184 12.47 10.20 6.32
N MET A 185 13.38 10.62 7.22
CA MET A 185 13.62 12.03 7.52
C MET A 185 14.05 12.83 6.28
N ARG A 186 14.72 12.18 5.32
CA ARG A 186 15.11 12.80 4.05
C ARG A 186 13.96 12.89 3.04
N CYS A 187 12.81 12.25 3.28
CA CYS A 187 11.66 12.24 2.36
C CYS A 187 10.88 13.56 2.31
N CYS A 188 10.61 14.22 3.46
CA CYS A 188 9.83 15.47 3.49
C CYS A 188 10.26 16.37 4.67
N LYS A 189 10.30 17.71 4.49
CA LYS A 189 10.74 18.68 5.53
C LYS A 189 9.93 18.58 6.82
N LYS A 190 8.61 18.30 6.70
CA LYS A 190 7.74 18.07 7.86
C LYS A 190 8.21 16.87 8.68
N LEU A 191 8.54 15.75 8.05
CA LEU A 191 9.08 14.56 8.73
C LEU A 191 10.47 14.81 9.33
N TYR A 192 11.32 15.59 8.66
CA TYR A 192 12.63 15.99 9.19
C TYR A 192 12.51 16.80 10.48
N LEU A 193 11.69 17.86 10.47
CA LEU A 193 11.48 18.73 11.63
C LEU A 193 10.76 18.00 12.75
N LEU A 194 9.74 17.20 12.40
CA LEU A 194 9.03 16.36 13.36
C LEU A 194 9.98 15.39 14.05
N ALA A 195 10.89 14.75 13.31
CA ALA A 195 11.86 13.84 13.91
C ALA A 195 12.91 14.58 14.75
N ILE A 196 13.46 15.71 14.29
CA ILE A 196 14.58 16.39 14.98
C ILE A 196 14.17 17.12 16.23
N ASN A 197 13.02 17.80 16.19
CA ASN A 197 12.56 18.60 17.31
C ASN A 197 11.89 17.74 18.39
N ASN A 198 11.55 16.49 18.07
CA ASN A 198 10.86 15.61 19.00
C ASN A 198 11.84 14.87 19.92
N GLN A 199 12.03 15.42 21.12
CA GLN A 199 12.91 14.85 22.14
C GLN A 199 12.45 13.46 22.61
N PHE A 200 11.14 13.21 22.62
CA PHE A 200 10.57 11.91 23.00
C PHE A 200 10.97 10.79 22.01
N LEU A 201 10.97 11.08 20.70
CA LEU A 201 11.44 10.17 19.67
C LEU A 201 12.89 9.75 19.92
N TRP A 202 13.79 10.72 20.10
CA TRP A 202 15.22 10.44 20.30
C TRP A 202 15.51 9.75 21.63
N LYS A 203 14.83 10.14 22.71
CA LYS A 203 14.92 9.46 24.01
C LYS A 203 14.63 7.97 23.88
N ASN A 204 13.52 7.61 23.22
CA ASN A 204 13.15 6.21 23.01
C ASN A 204 14.13 5.47 22.10
N ILE A 205 14.67 6.12 21.08
CA ILE A 205 15.69 5.52 20.20
C ILE A 205 16.98 5.22 20.98
N VAL A 206 17.43 6.14 21.83
CA VAL A 206 18.60 5.96 22.70
C VAL A 206 18.37 4.78 23.64
N ILE A 207 17.26 4.76 24.37
CA ILE A 207 16.95 3.69 25.33
C ILE A 207 16.87 2.32 24.64
N LYS A 208 16.27 2.25 23.44
CA LYS A 208 16.08 0.99 22.73
C LYS A 208 17.36 0.48 22.06
N LYS A 209 18.22 1.36 21.56
CA LYS A 209 19.38 0.99 20.70
C LYS A 209 20.74 1.14 21.37
N CYS A 210 20.86 1.97 22.40
CA CYS A 210 22.06 2.09 23.22
C CYS A 210 21.86 1.24 24.48
N CYS A 211 22.90 0.49 24.88
CA CYS A 211 22.81 -0.46 25.98
C CYS A 211 22.27 0.23 27.26
N PRO A 212 21.23 -0.30 27.94
CA PRO A 212 20.59 0.34 29.09
C PRO A 212 21.58 0.71 30.21
N LEU A 213 22.63 -0.09 30.39
CA LEU A 213 23.68 0.12 31.39
C LEU A 213 24.60 1.32 31.06
N THR A 214 24.84 1.60 29.78
CA THR A 214 25.62 2.76 29.33
C THR A 214 24.79 4.03 29.43
N VAL A 215 23.49 3.92 29.15
CA VAL A 215 22.52 5.01 29.25
C VAL A 215 22.28 5.39 30.72
N ALA A 216 22.15 4.41 31.62
CA ALA A 216 21.99 4.64 33.07
C ALA A 216 23.17 5.41 33.67
N LYS A 217 24.41 4.97 33.41
CA LYS A 217 25.64 5.66 33.88
C LYS A 217 25.78 7.09 33.35
N PHE A 218 25.21 7.39 32.19
CA PHE A 218 25.27 8.72 31.58
C PHE A 218 24.15 9.65 32.07
N ILE A 219 23.00 9.10 32.50
CA ILE A 219 21.84 9.84 33.02
C ILE A 219 21.95 10.11 34.52
N GLU A 220 22.74 9.33 35.26
CA GLU A 220 22.97 9.47 36.71
C GLU A 220 23.47 10.87 37.17
N GLY A 221 23.79 11.78 36.24
CA GLY A 221 24.22 13.15 36.56
C GLY A 221 23.24 14.28 36.23
N ASN A 222 22.25 14.09 35.33
CA ASN A 222 21.14 15.00 34.98
C ASN A 222 20.48 14.52 33.67
N GLU A 223 19.18 14.74 33.51
CA GLU A 223 18.50 14.41 32.24
C GLU A 223 19.07 15.28 31.10
N PRO A 224 19.49 14.67 29.96
CA PRO A 224 20.10 15.43 28.88
C PRO A 224 19.08 16.41 28.26
N VAL A 225 19.51 17.66 28.09
CA VAL A 225 18.70 18.74 27.49
C VAL A 225 18.35 18.44 26.02
N ASN A 226 19.21 17.70 25.32
CA ASN A 226 19.00 17.29 23.93
C ASN A 226 19.37 15.82 23.69
N TRP A 227 18.35 14.96 23.58
CA TRP A 227 18.50 13.51 23.40
C TRP A 227 19.13 13.11 22.06
N ARG A 228 19.04 13.98 21.05
CA ARG A 228 19.61 13.71 19.72
C ARG A 228 21.13 13.84 19.71
N GLU A 229 21.67 14.87 20.35
CA GLU A 229 23.12 15.06 20.47
C GLU A 229 23.74 13.92 21.27
N ASN A 230 23.09 13.55 22.38
CA ASN A 230 23.47 12.39 23.19
C ASN A 230 23.48 11.09 22.37
N TYR A 231 22.46 10.84 21.53
CA TYR A 231 22.47 9.69 20.61
C TYR A 231 23.70 9.67 19.69
N LEU A 232 24.11 10.82 19.16
CA LEU A 232 25.27 10.92 18.26
C LEU A 232 26.59 10.70 18.99
N GLU A 233 26.73 11.21 20.21
CA GLU A 233 27.92 10.99 21.05
C GLU A 233 28.05 9.52 21.45
N LEU A 234 26.96 8.89 21.91
CA LEU A 234 26.96 7.46 22.25
C LEU A 234 27.28 6.59 21.04
N LYS A 235 26.78 6.95 19.85
CA LYS A 235 27.11 6.24 18.60
C LYS A 235 28.59 6.39 18.23
N LYS A 236 29.19 7.58 18.41
CA LYS A 236 30.63 7.82 18.19
C LYS A 236 31.46 7.00 19.18
N HIS A 237 31.11 7.01 20.46
CA HIS A 237 31.79 6.21 21.48
C HIS A 237 31.70 4.70 21.19
N ALA A 238 30.51 4.19 20.84
CA ALA A 238 30.33 2.78 20.47
C ALA A 238 31.17 2.39 19.24
N TYR A 239 31.38 3.31 18.30
CA TYR A 239 32.21 3.09 17.12
C TYR A 239 33.71 3.07 17.46
N LEU A 240 34.16 3.95 18.36
CA LEU A 240 35.54 4.01 18.83
C LEU A 240 35.91 2.77 19.65
N VAL A 241 35.01 2.31 20.54
CA VAL A 241 35.20 1.09 21.35
C VAL A 241 35.22 -0.18 20.50
N LYS A 242 34.49 -0.22 19.37
CA LYS A 242 34.56 -1.35 18.41
C LYS A 242 35.82 -1.32 17.54
N ARG A 243 36.55 -0.21 17.50
CA ARG A 243 37.75 -0.01 16.66
C ARG A 243 39.06 0.00 17.43
N THR A 244 39.04 0.08 18.76
CA THR A 244 40.23 -0.25 19.55
C THR A 244 40.62 -1.69 19.23
N PRO A 245 41.77 -1.94 18.57
CA PRO A 245 42.22 -3.31 18.38
C PRO A 245 42.38 -3.91 19.77
N ILE A 246 41.80 -5.09 19.96
CA ILE A 246 42.18 -5.95 21.08
C ILE A 246 43.67 -6.20 20.86
N HIS A 247 44.53 -5.51 21.61
CA HIS A 247 45.86 -6.03 21.86
C HIS A 247 45.62 -7.32 22.62
N ARG A 248 45.60 -8.42 21.86
CA ARG A 248 45.76 -9.77 22.37
C ARG A 248 47.16 -9.79 22.98
N GLU A 249 47.22 -10.03 24.28
CA GLU A 249 48.37 -10.73 24.85
C GLU A 249 48.42 -12.15 24.29
#